data_AF-A0A836QV28-F1
#
_entry.id   AF-A0A836QV28-F1
#
_cell.length_a   1.000
_cell.length_b   1.000
_cell.length_c   1.000
_cell.angle_alpha   90.00
_cell.angle_beta   90.00
_cell.angle_gamma   90.00
#
_symmetry.space_group_name_H-M   'P 1'
#
loop_
_entity.id
_entity.type
_entity.pdbx_description
1 polymer ?
#
loop_
_entity_poly.entity_id
_entity_poly.type
_entity_poly.pdbx_seq_one_letter_code
_entity_poly.pdbx_strand_id
1 'polypeptide(L)'
;RELVLDNNTDGLELDFTIANGTHHSYLRPEDFDVLDMVIQIANEKDVKPAQIAIAWLLTKTITSPIIGVTKKSHVEEAVDALDIKLTNDDIKRLEEPYQVHSINHL
;
A
#
# COMPACT_ATOMS: atom_id res chain seq x y z
N ARG A 1 1.94 32.43 1.42
CA ARG A 1 0.55 31.95 1.65
C ARG A 1 0.70 30.45 1.91
N GLU A 2 0.63 30.06 3.16
CA GLU A 2 1.04 28.76 3.67
C GLU A 2 -0.02 27.70 3.34
N LEU A 3 0.40 26.55 2.80
CA LEU A 3 -0.50 25.43 2.50
C LEU A 3 -0.68 24.63 3.79
N VAL A 4 -1.90 24.70 4.35
CA VAL A 4 -2.33 23.86 5.46
C VAL A 4 -2.65 22.47 4.93
N LEU A 5 -1.90 21.48 5.39
CA LEU A 5 -2.16 20.06 5.10
C LEU A 5 -3.26 19.57 6.04
N ASP A 6 -4.52 19.74 5.66
CA ASP A 6 -5.62 19.04 6.33
C ASP A 6 -5.58 17.56 5.93
N ASN A 7 -5.30 16.71 6.90
CA ASN A 7 -5.14 15.26 6.75
C ASN A 7 -6.48 14.51 6.81
N ASN A 8 -7.54 15.08 6.24
CA ASN A 8 -8.86 14.45 6.26
C ASN A 8 -9.30 14.11 4.83
N THR A 9 -8.78 13.01 4.28
CA THR A 9 -9.33 12.36 3.09
C THR A 9 -10.02 11.07 3.51
N ASP A 10 -11.26 11.27 3.98
CA ASP A 10 -12.31 10.26 3.91
C ASP A 10 -12.61 10.02 2.43
N GLY A 11 -11.86 9.10 1.81
CA GLY A 11 -11.88 8.84 0.37
C GLY A 11 -10.51 9.09 -0.25
N LEU A 12 -9.75 8.01 -0.44
CA LEU A 12 -8.47 8.03 -1.15
C LEU A 12 -8.73 8.15 -2.66
N GLU A 13 -9.18 9.31 -3.13
CA GLU A 13 -8.86 9.73 -4.49
C GLU A 13 -7.40 10.18 -4.46
N LEU A 14 -6.52 9.34 -4.98
CA LEU A 14 -5.15 9.74 -5.32
C LEU A 14 -5.25 10.71 -6.50
N ASP A 15 -5.33 12.00 -6.19
CA ASP A 15 -5.21 13.04 -7.19
C ASP A 15 -3.88 12.87 -7.93
N PHE A 16 -3.97 12.65 -9.24
CA PHE A 16 -2.85 12.55 -10.18
C PHE A 16 -1.89 13.76 -10.06
N THR A 17 -2.36 14.88 -9.49
CA THR A 17 -1.59 16.07 -9.17
C THR A 17 -0.65 15.89 -7.98
N ILE A 18 -1.03 15.13 -6.94
CA ILE A 18 -0.18 14.82 -5.77
C ILE A 18 1.01 13.95 -6.18
N ALA A 19 0.82 13.08 -7.18
CA ALA A 19 1.88 12.24 -7.75
C ALA A 19 3.00 13.02 -8.48
N ASN A 20 2.79 14.31 -8.77
CA ASN A 20 3.78 15.16 -9.47
C ASN A 20 4.77 15.89 -8.53
N GLY A 21 4.69 15.67 -7.21
CA GLY A 21 5.58 16.29 -6.20
C GLY A 21 6.90 15.54 -5.97
N THR A 22 7.94 15.87 -6.72
CA THR A 22 9.39 15.77 -6.35
C THR A 22 9.94 14.49 -5.67
N HIS A 23 9.43 13.28 -5.96
CA HIS A 23 10.13 11.99 -5.71
C HIS A 23 9.82 10.93 -6.78
N HIS A 24 9.98 11.27 -8.07
CA HIS A 24 9.61 10.42 -9.21
C HIS A 24 10.66 9.36 -9.62
N SER A 25 11.70 9.09 -8.82
CA SER A 25 12.81 8.25 -9.32
C SER A 25 12.60 6.73 -9.20
N TYR A 26 11.52 6.26 -8.56
CA TYR A 26 11.36 4.83 -8.22
C TYR A 26 10.02 4.20 -8.61
N LEU A 27 8.95 4.99 -8.80
CA LEU A 27 7.64 4.46 -9.18
C LEU A 27 7.44 4.56 -10.69
N ARG A 28 7.00 3.46 -11.31
CA ARG A 28 6.63 3.38 -12.72
C ARG A 28 5.13 3.19 -12.89
N PRO A 29 4.58 3.48 -14.08
CA PRO A 29 3.16 3.29 -14.37
C PRO A 29 2.63 1.90 -13.97
N GLU A 30 3.41 0.85 -14.22
CA GLU A 30 3.04 -0.54 -13.86
C GLU A 30 2.89 -0.77 -12.35
N ASP A 31 3.56 0.02 -11.49
CA ASP A 31 3.44 -0.13 -10.04
C ASP A 31 2.02 0.28 -9.54
N PHE A 32 1.30 1.08 -10.33
CA PHE A 32 -0.08 1.46 -10.02
C PHE A 32 -1.06 0.31 -10.25
N ASP A 33 -0.75 -0.66 -11.11
CA ASP A 33 -1.60 -1.85 -11.29
C ASP A 33 -1.64 -2.69 -9.99
N VAL A 34 -0.50 -2.78 -9.29
CA VAL A 34 -0.42 -3.43 -7.97
C VAL A 34 -1.22 -2.64 -6.94
N LEU A 35 -1.11 -1.31 -6.95
CA LEU A 35 -1.83 -0.43 -6.05
C LEU A 35 -3.36 -0.52 -6.22
N ASP A 36 -3.84 -0.53 -7.47
CA ASP A 36 -5.24 -0.67 -7.80
C ASP A 36 -5.82 -1.97 -7.26
N MET A 37 -5.06 -3.06 -7.38
CA MET A 37 -5.44 -4.36 -6.83
C MET A 37 -5.49 -4.34 -5.30
N VAL A 38 -4.50 -3.73 -4.64
CA VAL A 38 -4.52 -3.53 -3.18
C VAL A 38 -5.78 -2.76 -2.74
N ILE A 39 -6.12 -1.66 -3.44
CA ILE A 39 -7.31 -0.85 -3.15
C ILE A 39 -8.59 -1.67 -3.36
N GLN A 40 -8.66 -2.45 -4.43
CA GLN A 40 -9.83 -3.28 -4.71
C GLN A 40 -10.07 -4.31 -3.60
N ILE A 41 -9.06 -5.06 -3.16
CA ILE A 41 -9.20 -6.02 -2.05
C ILE A 41 -9.51 -5.32 -0.73
N ALA A 42 -8.94 -4.14 -0.49
CA ALA A 42 -9.22 -3.35 0.70
C ALA A 42 -10.71 -2.97 0.78
N ASN A 43 -11.28 -2.51 -0.34
CA ASN A 43 -12.71 -2.21 -0.45
C ASN A 43 -13.59 -3.44 -0.27
N GLU A 44 -13.21 -4.60 -0.86
CA GLU A 44 -13.95 -5.86 -0.71
C GLU A 44 -14.00 -6.36 0.75
N LYS A 45 -13.00 -6.02 1.56
CA LYS A 45 -12.87 -6.45 2.95
C LYS A 45 -13.21 -5.35 3.98
N ASP A 46 -13.59 -4.17 3.52
CA ASP A 46 -13.89 -2.99 4.36
C ASP A 46 -12.74 -2.61 5.31
N VAL A 47 -11.52 -2.55 4.76
CA VAL A 47 -10.29 -2.21 5.49
C VAL A 47 -9.45 -1.20 4.71
N LYS A 48 -8.39 -0.65 5.34
CA LYS A 48 -7.50 0.30 4.67
C LYS A 48 -6.49 -0.41 3.76
N PRO A 49 -6.10 0.20 2.62
CA PRO A 49 -5.09 -0.36 1.71
C PRO A 49 -3.75 -0.71 2.39
N ALA A 50 -3.29 0.12 3.33
CA ALA A 50 -2.07 -0.15 4.09
C ALA A 50 -2.17 -1.45 4.91
N GLN A 51 -3.35 -1.77 5.43
CA GLN A 51 -3.57 -3.00 6.20
C GLN A 51 -3.52 -4.23 5.29
N ILE A 52 -4.02 -4.14 4.06
CA ILE A 52 -3.88 -5.21 3.06
C ILE A 52 -2.41 -5.48 2.72
N ALA A 53 -1.62 -4.42 2.51
CA ALA A 53 -0.19 -4.58 2.21
C ALA A 53 0.57 -5.25 3.37
N ILE A 54 0.29 -4.84 4.62
CA ILE A 54 0.88 -5.45 5.81
C ILE A 54 0.41 -6.91 5.96
N ALA A 55 -0.88 -7.17 5.80
CA ALA A 55 -1.45 -8.52 5.86
C ALA A 55 -0.80 -9.45 4.81
N TRP A 56 -0.55 -8.96 3.60
CA TRP A 56 0.17 -9.70 2.56
C TRP A 56 1.61 -10.03 2.98
N LEU A 57 2.36 -9.06 3.52
CA LEU A 57 3.71 -9.30 4.03
C LEU A 57 3.73 -10.40 5.11
N LEU A 58 2.73 -10.41 5.99
CA LEU A 58 2.59 -11.40 7.06
C LEU A 58 2.28 -12.82 6.55
N THR A 59 1.86 -12.97 5.29
CA THR A 59 1.73 -14.29 4.65
C THR A 59 3.08 -14.89 4.21
N LYS A 60 4.14 -14.07 4.18
CA LYS A 60 5.46 -14.49 3.73
C LYS A 60 6.26 -15.11 4.87
N THR A 61 7.32 -15.83 4.52
CA THR A 61 8.27 -16.40 5.49
C THR A 61 9.19 -15.31 6.04
N ILE A 62 8.62 -14.37 6.80
CA ILE A 62 9.33 -13.29 7.50
C ILE A 62 9.02 -13.34 9.00
N THR A 63 9.92 -12.83 9.84
CA THR A 63 9.68 -12.74 11.28
C THR A 63 8.78 -11.55 11.63
N SER A 64 9.04 -10.38 11.03
CA SER A 64 8.26 -9.16 11.23
C SER A 64 8.53 -8.18 10.08
N PRO A 65 7.51 -7.48 9.56
CA PRO A 65 7.74 -6.32 8.69
C PRO A 65 8.32 -5.14 9.48
N ILE A 66 9.08 -4.27 8.79
CA ILE A 66 9.52 -2.98 9.32
C ILE A 66 8.54 -1.91 8.82
N ILE A 67 7.95 -1.15 9.74
CA ILE A 67 6.90 -0.17 9.42
C ILE A 67 7.37 1.22 9.84
N GLY A 68 7.46 2.14 8.87
CA GLY A 68 7.74 3.55 9.13
C GLY A 68 6.46 4.29 9.51
N VAL A 69 6.42 4.89 10.70
CA VAL A 69 5.24 5.60 11.20
C VAL A 69 5.60 7.01 11.66
N THR A 70 4.79 7.99 11.28
CA THR A 70 4.91 9.40 11.74
C THR A 70 3.74 9.83 12.63
N LYS A 71 2.68 9.01 12.69
CA LYS A 71 1.49 9.22 13.51
C LYS A 71 1.19 7.94 14.30
N LYS A 72 0.62 8.11 15.50
CA LYS A 72 0.23 6.98 16.36
C LYS A 72 -0.82 6.08 15.70
N SER A 73 -1.77 6.66 14.97
CA SER A 73 -2.82 5.92 14.26
C SER A 73 -2.28 4.86 13.29
N HIS A 74 -1.12 5.10 12.66
CA HIS A 74 -0.52 4.11 11.77
C HIS A 74 -0.04 2.85 12.51
N VAL A 75 0.35 2.99 13.79
CA VAL A 75 0.69 1.84 14.63
C VAL A 75 -0.55 1.01 14.92
N GLU A 76 -1.67 1.69 15.24
CA GLU A 76 -2.95 1.04 15.50
C GLU A 76 -3.44 0.30 14.24
N GLU A 77 -3.39 0.93 13.07
CA GLU A 77 -3.73 0.29 11.78
C GLU A 77 -2.84 -0.92 11.47
N ALA A 78 -1.55 -0.84 11.76
CA ALA A 78 -0.62 -1.96 11.57
C ALA A 78 -0.91 -3.14 12.49
N VAL A 79 -1.38 -2.88 13.71
CA VAL A 79 -1.82 -3.93 14.64
C VAL A 79 -3.10 -4.57 14.14
N ASP A 80 -4.07 -3.78 13.71
CA ASP A 80 -5.35 -4.27 13.16
C ASP A 80 -5.15 -5.16 11.91
N ALA A 81 -4.06 -4.96 11.15
CA ALA A 81 -3.72 -5.78 10.00
C ALA A 81 -3.42 -7.26 10.35
N LEU A 82 -3.08 -7.57 11.61
CA LEU A 82 -2.80 -8.95 12.07
C LEU A 82 -4.04 -9.85 12.02
N ASP A 83 -5.22 -9.25 12.15
CA ASP A 83 -6.51 -9.94 12.16
C ASP A 83 -7.06 -10.20 10.75
N ILE A 84 -6.51 -9.52 9.73
CA ILE A 84 -6.92 -9.70 8.34
C ILE A 84 -6.42 -11.05 7.82
N LYS A 85 -7.34 -11.86 7.30
CA LYS A 85 -7.02 -13.12 6.62
C LYS A 85 -7.20 -12.97 5.12
N LEU A 86 -6.09 -13.08 4.40
CA LEU A 86 -6.07 -13.15 2.94
C LEU A 86 -6.25 -14.61 2.51
N THR A 87 -7.17 -14.83 1.58
CA THR A 87 -7.33 -16.12 0.92
C THR A 87 -6.22 -16.35 -0.09
N ASN A 88 -6.04 -17.59 -0.54
CA ASN A 88 -5.09 -17.88 -1.61
C ASN A 88 -5.43 -17.13 -2.91
N ASP A 89 -6.72 -16.86 -3.16
CA ASP A 89 -7.15 -16.06 -4.30
C ASP A 89 -6.78 -14.59 -4.14
N ASP A 90 -6.99 -14.01 -2.94
CA ASP A 90 -6.55 -12.64 -2.63
C ASP A 90 -5.04 -12.49 -2.85
N ILE A 91 -4.24 -13.43 -2.33
CA ILE A 91 -2.78 -13.42 -2.48
C ILE A 91 -2.39 -13.51 -3.95
N LYS A 92 -3.03 -14.40 -4.72
CA LYS A 92 -2.77 -14.54 -6.16
C LYS A 92 -3.10 -13.25 -6.91
N ARG A 93 -4.25 -12.64 -6.63
CA ARG A 93 -4.68 -11.37 -7.24
C ARG A 93 -3.69 -10.25 -6.94
N LEU A 94 -3.23 -10.13 -5.68
CA LEU A 94 -2.23 -9.14 -5.28
C LEU A 94 -0.89 -9.28 -6.01
N GLU A 95 -0.53 -10.50 -6.41
CA GLU A 95 0.76 -10.80 -7.05
C GLU A 95 0.72 -10.80 -8.57
N GLU A 96 -0.45 -11.04 -9.17
CA GLU A 96 -0.65 -11.08 -10.62
C GLU A 96 -0.16 -9.84 -11.38
N PRO A 97 -0.41 -8.58 -10.92
CA PRO A 97 0.08 -7.40 -11.62
C PRO A 97 1.60 -7.16 -11.45
N TYR A 98 2.26 -7.85 -10.52
CA TYR A 98 3.68 -7.62 -10.25
C TYR A 98 4.55 -7.99 -11.46
N GLN A 99 5.26 -7.00 -11.99
CA GLN A 99 6.27 -7.19 -13.03
C GLN A 99 7.67 -7.31 -12.40
N VAL A 100 8.52 -8.20 -12.92
CA VAL A 100 9.92 -8.30 -12.47
C VAL A 100 10.76 -7.26 -13.18
N HIS A 101 11.62 -6.60 -12.42
CA HIS A 101 12.44 -5.51 -12.93
C HIS A 101 13.93 -5.79 -12.73
N SER A 102 14.69 -5.69 -13.81
CA SER A 102 16.14 -5.72 -13.74
C SER A 102 16.63 -4.47 -13.02
N ILE A 103 17.21 -4.65 -11.84
CA ILE A 103 17.88 -3.56 -11.16
C ILE A 103 19.27 -3.45 -11.80
N ASN A 104 19.42 -2.53 -12.76
CA ASN A 104 20.71 -2.27 -13.37
C ASN A 104 21.57 -1.45 -12.41
N HIS A 105 22.33 -2.13 -11.57
CA HIS A 105 23.49 -1.56 -10.88
C HIS A 105 24.74 -2.23 -11.44
N LEU A 106 25.31 -1.60 -12.47
CA LEU A 106 26.73 -1.41 -12.80
C LEU A 106 26.87 -0.87 -14.23
#